data_AF-A0A4Z2JE85-F1
#
_entry.id   AF-A0A4Z2JE85-F1
#
_cell.length_a   1.000
_cell.length_b   1.000
_cell.length_c   1.000
_cell.angle_alpha   90.00
_cell.angle_beta   90.00
_cell.angle_gamma   90.00
#
_symmetry.space_group_name_H-M   'P 1'
#
loop_
_entity.id
_entity.type
_entity.pdbx_description
1 polymer ?
#
loop_
_entity_poly.entity_id
_entity_poly.type
_entity_poly.pdbx_seq_one_letter_code
_entity_poly.pdbx_strand_id
1 'polypeptide(L)'
;MPRFSVRWMVALVLILLVGGAFFYCEYLIYFPTILKCAWPKISHARGGEGTDGRPMDSAVRAMVLSDTHLLGAVGGHWFDKLRREWQMERAFQTALWLLRPEIVFILGDIFDEGKWSSPEHWEDDVRRFHRMFRHSADTELVVLVGNHDIGFHYEMDWFKLQRFEKVFNASSTRVVTKRGVNFLLVNSVALHGDGCPICQSVEKELIKLSRDLNCSLQSSQSGSGVTDSCEDAQLYPPTPPIMLQV
;
A
#
# COMPACT_ATOMS: atom_id res chain seq x y z
N MET A 1 57.30 22.59 -2.22
CA MET A 1 56.15 21.91 -1.58
C MET A 1 55.12 22.97 -1.23
N PRO A 2 53.92 23.00 -1.81
CA PRO A 2 52.93 24.01 -1.47
C PRO A 2 52.47 23.77 -0.03
N ARG A 3 52.77 24.72 0.87
CA ARG A 3 52.20 24.74 2.22
C ARG A 3 50.71 25.08 2.08
N PHE A 4 49.86 24.07 1.96
CA PHE A 4 48.43 24.29 2.12
C PHE A 4 48.23 24.94 3.50
N SER A 5 47.71 26.17 3.51
CA SER A 5 47.44 26.88 4.75
C SER A 5 46.49 26.02 5.59
N VAL A 6 46.78 25.86 6.89
CA VAL A 6 45.96 25.06 7.82
C VAL A 6 44.47 25.39 7.70
N ARG A 7 44.14 26.65 7.39
CA ARG A 7 42.76 27.10 7.12
C ARG A 7 42.10 26.40 5.93
N TRP A 8 42.82 26.17 4.84
CA TRP A 8 42.33 25.43 3.67
C TRP A 8 42.11 23.95 3.98
N MET A 9 43.00 23.34 4.78
CA MET A 9 42.82 21.95 5.21
C MET A 9 41.59 21.81 6.10
N VAL A 10 41.39 22.72 7.07
CA VAL A 10 40.20 22.73 7.94
C VAL A 10 38.93 22.94 7.13
N ALA A 11 38.91 23.89 6.20
CA ALA A 11 37.75 24.13 5.33
C ALA A 11 37.40 22.89 4.48
N LEU A 12 38.41 22.22 3.90
CA LEU A 12 38.20 21.01 3.11
C LEU A 12 37.65 19.87 3.97
N VAL A 13 38.17 19.67 5.19
CA VAL A 13 37.64 18.66 6.12
C VAL A 13 36.17 18.96 6.48
N LEU A 14 35.82 20.21 6.76
CA LEU A 14 34.43 20.58 7.06
C LEU A 14 33.50 20.34 5.87
N ILE A 15 33.93 20.67 4.65
CA ILE A 15 33.16 20.40 3.43
C ILE A 15 32.93 18.90 3.25
N LEU A 16 33.97 18.08 3.45
CA LEU A 16 33.85 16.63 3.36
C LEU A 16 32.95 16.05 4.45
N LEU A 17 33.01 16.57 5.68
CA LEU A 17 32.16 16.12 6.78
C LEU A 17 30.69 16.49 6.53
N VAL A 18 30.40 17.73 6.16
CA VAL A 18 29.04 18.18 5.88
C VAL A 18 28.48 17.49 4.63
N GLY A 19 29.27 17.40 3.56
CA GLY A 19 28.90 16.70 2.34
C GLY A 19 28.69 15.20 2.55
N GLY A 20 29.57 14.57 3.34
CA GLY A 20 29.46 13.16 3.72
C GLY A 20 28.24 12.89 4.59
N ALA A 21 27.96 13.75 5.58
CA ALA A 21 26.75 13.65 6.41
C ALA A 21 25.48 13.83 5.56
N PHE A 22 25.46 14.81 4.65
CA PHE A 22 24.33 15.02 3.73
C PHE A 22 24.11 13.81 2.83
N PHE A 23 25.16 13.30 2.19
CA PHE A 23 25.08 12.10 1.34
C PHE A 23 24.61 10.87 2.12
N TYR A 24 25.11 10.71 3.35
CA TYR A 24 24.68 9.61 4.21
C TYR A 24 23.19 9.73 4.55
N CYS A 25 22.75 10.87 5.06
CA CYS A 25 21.38 11.08 5.52
C CYS A 25 20.35 11.10 4.39
N GLU A 26 20.68 11.66 3.23
CA GLU A 26 19.72 11.82 2.14
C GLU A 26 19.77 10.68 1.11
N TYR A 27 20.79 9.82 1.13
CA TYR A 27 20.92 8.72 0.16
C TYR A 27 21.30 7.37 0.79
N LEU A 28 22.38 7.29 1.57
CA LEU A 28 22.88 5.97 2.01
C LEU A 28 22.08 5.35 3.14
N ILE A 29 21.50 6.13 4.06
CA ILE A 29 20.93 5.64 5.33
C ILE A 29 19.86 4.56 5.15
N TYR A 30 19.14 4.55 4.03
CA TYR A 30 18.09 3.58 3.72
C TYR A 30 18.63 2.17 3.53
N PHE A 31 19.81 2.01 2.91
CA PHE A 31 20.40 0.70 2.64
C PHE A 31 20.76 -0.08 3.91
N PRO A 32 21.61 0.41 4.84
CA PRO A 32 21.93 -0.32 6.05
C PRO A 32 20.72 -0.45 6.99
N THR A 33 19.72 0.42 6.87
CA THR A 33 18.47 0.30 7.64
C THR A 33 17.64 -0.88 7.13
N ILE A 34 17.42 -0.98 5.82
CA ILE A 34 16.59 -2.02 5.20
C ILE A 34 17.33 -3.36 5.13
N LEU A 35 18.66 -3.39 4.98
CA LEU A 35 19.47 -4.62 4.97
C LEU A 35 19.40 -5.40 6.29
N LYS A 36 18.96 -4.78 7.38
CA LYS A 36 18.69 -5.48 8.65
C LYS A 36 17.41 -6.32 8.60
N CYS A 37 16.56 -6.11 7.60
CA CYS A 37 15.32 -6.83 7.41
C CYS A 37 15.53 -8.02 6.46
N ALA A 38 14.88 -9.14 6.76
CA ALA A 38 14.83 -10.30 5.88
C ALA A 38 13.46 -10.96 6.01
N TRP A 39 13.00 -11.60 4.93
CA TRP A 39 11.78 -12.38 4.98
C TRP A 39 11.98 -13.62 5.84
N PRO A 40 11.02 -13.94 6.74
CA PRO A 40 11.12 -15.14 7.56
C PRO A 40 11.07 -16.39 6.68
N LYS A 41 11.87 -17.40 7.03
CA LYS A 41 11.77 -18.73 6.40
C LYS A 41 10.56 -19.44 6.97
N ILE A 42 9.53 -19.64 6.15
CA ILE A 42 8.34 -20.41 6.55
C ILE A 42 8.68 -21.90 6.38
N SER A 43 8.73 -22.65 7.47
CA SER A 43 8.88 -24.10 7.42
C SER A 43 7.62 -24.74 6.82
N HIS A 44 7.78 -25.65 5.85
CA HIS A 44 6.72 -26.36 5.10
C HIS A 44 5.74 -27.22 5.93
N ALA A 45 5.68 -27.07 7.25
CA ALA A 45 4.96 -27.97 8.15
C ALA A 45 3.42 -27.93 8.08
N ARG A 46 2.81 -27.12 7.19
CA ARG A 46 1.34 -27.02 7.06
C ARG A 46 0.82 -26.78 5.63
N GLY A 47 1.60 -27.08 4.60
CA GLY A 47 1.10 -27.04 3.21
C GLY A 47 0.79 -28.45 2.74
N GLY A 48 -0.49 -28.79 2.55
CA GLY A 48 -0.88 -30.05 1.91
C GLY A 48 -0.20 -30.22 0.55
N GLU A 49 0.09 -31.48 0.18
CA GLU A 49 0.64 -31.84 -1.12
C GLU A 49 -0.22 -31.25 -2.24
N GLY A 50 0.40 -30.44 -3.11
CA GLY A 50 -0.19 -30.12 -4.40
C GLY A 50 -0.31 -31.40 -5.24
N THR A 51 -1.33 -31.47 -6.08
CA THR A 51 -1.65 -32.61 -6.97
C THR A 51 -0.49 -33.07 -7.88
N ASP A 52 0.57 -32.26 -8.02
CA ASP A 52 1.72 -32.51 -8.89
C ASP A 52 3.05 -32.81 -8.15
N GLY A 53 3.02 -33.03 -6.82
CA GLY A 53 4.21 -33.42 -6.04
C GLY A 53 5.33 -32.36 -5.96
N ARG A 54 5.06 -31.11 -6.36
CA ARG A 54 5.99 -29.98 -6.20
C ARG A 54 5.68 -29.21 -4.92
N PRO A 55 6.70 -28.75 -4.16
CA PRO A 55 6.48 -27.90 -3.00
C PRO A 55 5.78 -26.61 -3.44
N MET A 56 4.59 -26.36 -2.89
CA MET A 56 3.91 -25.09 -3.08
C MET A 56 4.68 -24.03 -2.29
N ASP A 57 5.44 -23.19 -2.98
CA ASP A 57 6.00 -21.97 -2.40
C ASP A 57 4.85 -20.97 -2.19
N SER A 58 4.11 -21.21 -1.10
CA SER A 58 2.84 -20.55 -0.74
C SER A 58 3.04 -19.23 0.01
N ALA A 59 4.29 -18.88 0.33
CA ALA A 59 4.60 -17.65 1.03
C ALA A 59 4.42 -16.45 0.09
N VAL A 60 3.61 -15.47 0.51
CA VAL A 60 3.51 -14.17 -0.17
C VAL A 60 4.39 -13.17 0.56
N ARG A 61 5.31 -12.53 -0.16
CA ARG A 61 6.06 -11.38 0.36
C ARG A 61 5.24 -10.10 0.17
N ALA A 62 4.46 -9.76 1.19
CA ALA A 62 3.67 -8.54 1.23
C ALA A 62 4.41 -7.43 2.01
N MET A 63 4.53 -6.24 1.43
CA MET A 63 4.96 -5.03 2.14
C MET A 63 3.75 -4.15 2.39
N VAL A 64 3.65 -3.55 3.57
CA VAL A 64 2.53 -2.69 3.96
C VAL A 64 3.07 -1.33 4.40
N LEU A 65 2.52 -0.27 3.83
CA LEU A 65 2.78 1.13 4.13
C LEU A 65 1.46 1.83 4.40
N SER A 66 1.48 2.99 5.03
CA SER A 66 0.28 3.76 5.38
C SER A 66 0.65 5.24 5.47
N ASP A 67 -0.35 6.13 5.39
CA ASP A 67 -0.23 7.54 5.77
C ASP A 67 0.93 8.27 5.07
N THR A 68 1.02 8.16 3.74
CA THR A 68 2.09 8.83 2.99
C THR A 68 1.90 10.35 2.93
N HIS A 69 0.65 10.82 3.09
CA HIS A 69 0.24 12.21 3.20
C HIS A 69 0.92 13.16 2.21
N LEU A 70 1.04 12.85 0.92
CA LEU A 70 1.68 13.73 -0.07
C LEU A 70 1.16 15.17 0.09
N LEU A 71 2.06 16.13 0.34
CA LEU A 71 1.68 17.51 0.61
C LEU A 71 1.03 18.10 -0.63
N GLY A 72 -0.19 18.60 -0.44
CA GLY A 72 -0.92 19.32 -1.47
C GLY A 72 -0.36 20.72 -1.69
N ALA A 73 -1.04 21.47 -2.55
CA ALA A 73 -0.61 22.80 -2.96
C ALA A 73 -1.12 23.92 -2.05
N VAL A 74 -2.07 23.65 -1.16
CA VAL A 74 -2.79 24.68 -0.40
C VAL A 74 -2.07 25.02 0.90
N GLY A 75 -1.86 24.04 1.77
CA GLY A 75 -1.24 24.17 3.09
C GLY A 75 0.21 23.71 3.14
N GLY A 76 0.71 23.06 2.08
CA GLY A 76 2.02 22.43 2.10
C GLY A 76 3.21 23.38 1.93
N HIS A 77 4.20 23.29 2.82
CA HIS A 77 5.45 24.03 2.68
C HIS A 77 6.38 23.37 1.65
N TRP A 78 6.89 24.14 0.67
CA TRP A 78 7.66 23.62 -0.46
C TRP A 78 8.91 22.81 -0.06
N PHE A 79 9.59 23.21 1.00
CA PHE A 79 10.80 22.51 1.46
C PHE A 79 10.48 21.19 2.15
N ASP A 80 9.37 21.15 2.91
CA ASP A 80 8.89 19.90 3.50
C ASP A 80 8.46 18.94 2.40
N LYS A 81 7.70 19.45 1.42
CA LYS A 81 7.31 18.72 0.22
C LYS A 81 8.51 18.11 -0.50
N LEU A 82 9.54 18.92 -0.78
CA LEU A 82 10.76 18.45 -1.43
C LEU A 82 11.45 17.35 -0.63
N ARG A 83 11.72 17.60 0.66
CA ARG A 83 12.51 16.69 1.47
C ARG A 83 11.75 15.41 1.80
N ARG A 84 10.52 15.51 2.28
CA ARG A 84 9.72 14.36 2.71
C ARG A 84 9.45 13.41 1.56
N GLU A 85 9.13 13.95 0.38
CA GLU A 85 8.90 13.12 -0.81
C GLU A 85 10.19 12.51 -1.34
N TRP A 86 11.31 13.22 -1.27
CA TRP A 86 12.63 12.64 -1.56
C TRP A 86 12.89 11.44 -0.66
N GLN A 87 12.67 11.58 0.64
CA GLN A 87 12.91 10.51 1.60
C GLN A 87 11.97 9.32 1.41
N MET A 88 10.68 9.56 1.16
CA MET A 88 9.72 8.52 0.83
C MET A 88 10.11 7.76 -0.45
N GLU A 89 10.49 8.48 -1.52
CA GLU A 89 10.95 7.86 -2.77
C GLU A 89 12.19 7.00 -2.52
N ARG A 90 13.20 7.53 -1.84
CA ARG A 90 14.45 6.79 -1.58
C ARG A 90 14.20 5.56 -0.72
N ALA A 91 13.39 5.67 0.34
CA ALA A 91 13.03 4.55 1.19
C ALA A 91 12.28 3.46 0.40
N PHE A 92 11.24 3.84 -0.34
CA PHE A 92 10.41 2.92 -1.12
C PHE A 92 11.21 2.20 -2.21
N GLN A 93 11.97 2.94 -3.01
CA GLN A 93 12.77 2.36 -4.10
C GLN A 93 13.86 1.43 -3.55
N THR A 94 14.48 1.78 -2.42
CA THR A 94 15.47 0.91 -1.76
C THR A 94 14.83 -0.35 -1.19
N ALA A 95 13.63 -0.24 -0.61
CA ALA A 95 12.88 -1.38 -0.08
C ALA A 95 12.47 -2.35 -1.20
N LEU A 96 11.96 -1.85 -2.33
CA LEU A 96 11.66 -2.69 -3.49
C LEU A 96 12.90 -3.41 -4.02
N TRP A 97 14.02 -2.70 -4.13
CA TRP A 97 15.26 -3.26 -4.67
C TRP A 97 15.83 -4.38 -3.78
N LEU A 98 15.89 -4.15 -2.46
CA LEU A 98 16.48 -5.11 -1.52
C LEU A 98 15.53 -6.24 -1.13
N LEU A 99 14.27 -5.92 -0.82
CA LEU A 99 13.32 -6.89 -0.28
C LEU A 99 12.55 -7.63 -1.38
N ARG A 100 12.38 -7.04 -2.57
CA ARG A 100 11.62 -7.62 -3.69
C ARG A 100 10.26 -8.21 -3.26
N PRO A 101 9.36 -7.39 -2.68
CA PRO A 101 8.01 -7.83 -2.35
C PRO A 101 7.23 -8.15 -3.63
N GLU A 102 6.30 -9.10 -3.52
CA GLU A 102 5.41 -9.51 -4.62
C GLU A 102 4.16 -8.66 -4.68
N ILE A 103 3.75 -8.11 -3.54
CA ILE A 103 2.64 -7.19 -3.41
C ILE A 103 2.97 -6.12 -2.38
N VAL A 104 2.55 -4.89 -2.66
CA VAL A 104 2.64 -3.76 -1.74
C VAL A 104 1.26 -3.19 -1.51
N PHE A 105 0.91 -3.01 -0.26
CA PHE A 105 -0.29 -2.29 0.15
C PHE A 105 0.11 -0.90 0.65
N ILE A 106 -0.53 0.15 0.14
CA ILE A 106 -0.50 1.47 0.77
C ILE A 106 -1.89 1.71 1.33
N LEU A 107 -1.95 1.75 2.65
CA LEU A 107 -3.17 1.86 3.42
C LEU A 107 -3.48 3.35 3.61
N GLY A 108 -4.35 3.92 2.77
CA GLY A 108 -5.00 5.21 3.01
C GLY A 108 -4.09 6.42 3.14
N ASP A 109 -4.75 7.58 3.26
CA ASP A 109 -4.17 8.91 3.46
C ASP A 109 -2.94 9.12 2.56
N ILE A 110 -3.17 8.87 1.27
CA ILE A 110 -2.16 9.01 0.24
C ILE A 110 -1.81 10.48 0.07
N PHE A 111 -2.83 11.32 0.01
CA PHE A 111 -2.74 12.76 -0.17
C PHE A 111 -3.19 13.48 1.10
N ASP A 112 -2.48 14.54 1.49
CA ASP A 112 -2.84 15.32 2.69
C ASP A 112 -4.10 16.18 2.48
N GLU A 113 -4.29 16.64 1.23
CA GLU A 113 -5.34 17.58 0.84
C GLU A 113 -6.31 16.99 -0.18
N GLY A 114 -6.29 15.67 -0.39
CA GLY A 114 -7.08 15.00 -1.43
C GLY A 114 -8.54 15.46 -1.42
N LYS A 115 -9.19 15.42 -0.26
CA LYS A 115 -10.56 15.86 -0.01
C LYS A 115 -10.89 17.31 -0.41
N TRP A 116 -9.89 18.19 -0.46
CA TRP A 116 -10.05 19.61 -0.78
C TRP A 116 -9.38 20.02 -2.11
N SER A 117 -8.69 19.09 -2.77
CA SER A 117 -7.90 19.37 -3.96
C SER A 117 -8.76 19.77 -5.16
N SER A 118 -8.33 20.81 -5.87
CA SER A 118 -8.83 21.10 -7.23
C SER A 118 -8.43 19.97 -8.20
N PRO A 119 -9.08 19.87 -9.37
CA PRO A 119 -8.70 18.89 -10.39
C PRO A 119 -7.24 19.00 -10.81
N GLU A 120 -6.70 20.20 -10.96
CA GLU A 120 -5.32 20.43 -11.40
C GLU A 120 -4.30 20.00 -10.33
N HIS A 121 -4.58 20.32 -9.07
CA HIS A 121 -3.75 19.89 -7.94
C HIS A 121 -3.82 18.37 -7.73
N TRP A 122 -4.99 17.78 -7.96
CA TRP A 122 -5.18 16.33 -7.87
C TRP A 122 -4.31 15.60 -8.90
N GLU A 123 -4.34 16.05 -10.16
CA GLU A 123 -3.50 15.47 -11.21
C GLU A 123 -2.00 15.66 -10.94
N ASP A 124 -1.59 16.78 -10.30
CA ASP A 124 -0.21 16.96 -9.86
C ASP A 124 0.20 15.95 -8.80
N ASP A 125 -0.64 15.80 -7.78
CA ASP A 125 -0.40 14.90 -6.67
C ASP A 125 -0.36 13.43 -7.14
N VAL A 126 -1.29 13.03 -8.01
CA VAL A 126 -1.33 11.69 -8.63
C VAL A 126 -0.07 11.41 -9.45
N ARG A 127 0.36 12.36 -10.29
CA ARG A 127 1.60 12.21 -11.06
C ARG A 127 2.83 12.05 -10.16
N ARG A 128 2.89 12.79 -9.04
CA ARG A 128 3.99 12.67 -8.07
C ARG A 128 3.94 11.33 -7.34
N PHE A 129 2.76 10.86 -6.96
CA PHE A 129 2.56 9.52 -6.41
C PHE A 129 3.12 8.45 -7.35
N HIS A 130 2.71 8.44 -8.61
CA HIS A 130 3.17 7.41 -9.57
C HIS A 130 4.68 7.45 -9.80
N ARG A 131 5.31 8.65 -9.75
CA ARG A 131 6.77 8.77 -9.83
C ARG A 131 7.45 8.14 -8.62
N MET A 132 6.95 8.45 -7.43
CA MET A 132 7.55 8.06 -6.15
C MET A 132 7.41 6.55 -5.89
N PHE A 133 6.21 6.03 -6.10
CA PHE A 133 5.84 4.64 -5.88
C PHE A 133 5.94 3.77 -7.14
N ARG A 134 6.78 4.18 -8.10
CA ARG A 134 7.07 3.38 -9.30
C ARG A 134 7.63 2.01 -8.92
N HIS A 135 7.21 0.99 -9.65
CA HIS A 135 7.57 -0.40 -9.38
C HIS A 135 7.62 -1.19 -10.71
N SER A 136 8.27 -2.36 -10.69
CA SER A 136 8.28 -3.27 -11.83
C SER A 136 6.97 -4.05 -11.91
N ALA A 137 6.65 -4.60 -13.09
CA ALA A 137 5.46 -5.43 -13.30
C ALA A 137 5.39 -6.67 -12.39
N ASP A 138 6.53 -7.13 -11.85
CA ASP A 138 6.60 -8.26 -10.91
C ASP A 138 6.07 -7.92 -9.50
N THR A 139 5.88 -6.64 -9.19
CA THR A 139 5.34 -6.17 -7.91
C THR A 139 3.97 -5.57 -8.13
N GLU A 140 2.96 -6.09 -7.45
CA GLU A 140 1.61 -5.54 -7.49
C GLU A 140 1.47 -4.42 -6.47
N LEU A 141 1.04 -3.22 -6.87
CA LEU A 141 0.73 -2.13 -5.95
C LEU A 141 -0.78 -2.02 -5.76
N VAL A 142 -1.21 -2.08 -4.51
CA VAL A 142 -2.61 -1.98 -4.11
C VAL A 142 -2.77 -0.82 -3.13
N VAL A 143 -3.70 0.08 -3.43
CA VAL A 143 -3.91 1.30 -2.65
C VAL A 143 -5.31 1.29 -2.06
N LEU A 144 -5.42 1.59 -0.78
CA LEU A 144 -6.69 1.81 -0.08
C LEU A 144 -6.90 3.30 0.13
N VAL A 145 -8.16 3.70 0.22
CA VAL A 145 -8.56 5.08 0.42
C VAL A 145 -8.60 5.43 1.92
N GLY A 146 -8.18 6.64 2.28
CA GLY A 146 -8.32 7.19 3.63
C GLY A 146 -9.15 8.48 3.66
N ASN A 147 -9.36 9.02 4.87
CA ASN A 147 -10.20 10.21 5.07
C ASN A 147 -9.54 11.50 4.57
N HIS A 148 -8.21 11.59 4.48
CA HIS A 148 -7.58 12.74 3.83
C HIS A 148 -7.74 12.71 2.30
N ASP A 149 -7.92 11.52 1.71
CA ASP A 149 -8.12 11.37 0.27
C ASP A 149 -9.53 11.81 -0.18
N ILE A 150 -10.56 11.42 0.58
CA ILE A 150 -11.97 11.59 0.19
C ILE A 150 -12.86 12.31 1.21
N GLY A 151 -12.36 12.64 2.40
CA GLY A 151 -13.13 13.22 3.50
C GLY A 151 -13.67 12.15 4.45
N PHE A 152 -14.07 12.55 5.66
CA PHE A 152 -14.82 11.66 6.56
C PHE A 152 -16.22 11.36 6.00
N HIS A 153 -16.95 10.43 6.62
CA HIS A 153 -18.29 10.02 6.19
C HIS A 153 -19.27 11.17 5.85
N TYR A 154 -19.17 12.31 6.56
CA TYR A 154 -20.02 13.50 6.34
C TYR A 154 -19.51 14.46 5.25
N GLU A 155 -18.24 14.35 4.83
CA GLU A 155 -17.59 15.14 3.76
C GLU A 155 -17.40 14.34 2.46
N MET A 156 -17.46 13.01 2.56
CA MET A 156 -17.28 12.07 1.47
C MET A 156 -18.43 12.16 0.48
N ASP A 157 -18.09 12.16 -0.81
CA ASP A 157 -19.06 12.11 -1.90
C ASP A 157 -18.59 11.18 -3.03
N TRP A 158 -19.51 10.86 -3.93
CA TRP A 158 -19.25 9.95 -5.05
C TRP A 158 -18.18 10.47 -6.00
N PHE A 159 -18.07 11.79 -6.19
CA PHE A 159 -17.05 12.36 -7.07
C PHE A 159 -15.64 12.11 -6.51
N LYS A 160 -15.43 12.41 -5.22
CA LYS A 160 -14.15 12.19 -4.53
C LYS A 160 -13.78 10.72 -4.50
N LEU A 161 -14.74 9.84 -4.21
CA LEU A 161 -14.51 8.39 -4.20
C LEU A 161 -14.19 7.85 -5.60
N GLN A 162 -15.00 8.17 -6.61
CA GLN A 162 -14.83 7.65 -7.96
C GLN A 162 -13.55 8.13 -8.62
N ARG A 163 -13.13 9.38 -8.40
CA ARG A 163 -11.83 9.85 -8.95
C ARG A 163 -10.66 9.10 -8.31
N PHE A 164 -10.75 8.76 -7.01
CA PHE A 164 -9.74 7.97 -6.33
C PHE A 164 -9.71 6.55 -6.87
N GLU A 165 -10.86 5.88 -6.90
CA GLU A 165 -11.02 4.51 -7.41
C GLU A 165 -10.51 4.38 -8.85
N LYS A 166 -10.78 5.39 -9.70
CA LYS A 166 -10.31 5.43 -11.08
C LYS A 166 -8.77 5.48 -11.20
N VAL A 167 -8.10 6.30 -10.39
CA VAL A 167 -6.64 6.45 -10.43
C VAL A 167 -5.94 5.18 -9.98
N PHE A 168 -6.45 4.57 -8.90
CA PHE A 168 -5.78 3.45 -8.24
C PHE A 168 -6.33 2.08 -8.62
N ASN A 169 -7.29 2.02 -9.54
CA ASN A 169 -8.07 0.81 -9.83
C ASN A 169 -8.53 0.13 -8.53
N ALA A 170 -9.05 0.96 -7.63
CA ALA A 170 -9.50 0.56 -6.31
C ALA A 170 -11.04 0.43 -6.29
N SER A 171 -11.54 -0.22 -5.26
CA SER A 171 -12.95 -0.20 -4.91
C SER A 171 -13.07 -0.04 -3.40
N SER A 172 -14.21 0.47 -2.95
CA SER A 172 -14.46 0.65 -1.53
C SER A 172 -14.36 -0.66 -0.74
N THR A 173 -14.77 -1.79 -1.32
CA THR A 173 -14.41 -3.10 -0.78
C THR A 173 -14.08 -4.09 -1.89
N ARG A 174 -13.05 -4.94 -1.69
CA ARG A 174 -12.72 -6.04 -2.60
C ARG A 174 -11.79 -7.04 -1.97
N VAL A 175 -11.73 -8.24 -2.54
CA VAL A 175 -10.72 -9.25 -2.20
C VAL A 175 -9.63 -9.27 -3.27
N VAL A 176 -8.37 -9.14 -2.84
CA VAL A 176 -7.18 -9.40 -3.66
C VAL A 176 -6.60 -10.74 -3.26
N THR A 177 -6.36 -11.62 -4.23
CA THR A 177 -5.81 -12.96 -3.98
C THR A 177 -4.42 -13.09 -4.57
N LYS A 178 -3.44 -13.49 -3.75
CA LYS A 178 -2.06 -13.76 -4.18
C LYS A 178 -1.60 -15.11 -3.63
N ARG A 179 -1.17 -16.03 -4.49
CA ARG A 179 -0.72 -17.39 -4.11
C ARG A 179 -1.65 -18.13 -3.13
N GLY A 180 -2.96 -17.96 -3.27
CA GLY A 180 -3.96 -18.58 -2.38
C GLY A 180 -4.21 -17.84 -1.06
N VAL A 181 -3.50 -16.75 -0.79
CA VAL A 181 -3.76 -15.84 0.32
C VAL A 181 -4.76 -14.78 -0.12
N ASN A 182 -5.86 -14.67 0.63
CA ASN A 182 -6.89 -13.65 0.41
C ASN A 182 -6.58 -12.41 1.26
N PHE A 183 -6.62 -11.24 0.66
CA PHE A 183 -6.57 -9.95 1.32
C PHE A 183 -7.91 -9.26 1.12
N LEU A 184 -8.63 -8.94 2.20
CA LEU A 184 -9.89 -8.21 2.16
C LEU A 184 -9.61 -6.72 2.39
N LEU A 185 -9.83 -5.90 1.38
CA LEU A 185 -9.63 -4.46 1.43
C LEU A 185 -10.94 -3.79 1.79
N VAL A 186 -10.90 -2.87 2.74
CA VAL A 186 -12.09 -2.21 3.28
C VAL A 186 -11.86 -0.70 3.42
N ASN A 187 -12.73 0.08 2.78
CA ASN A 187 -12.87 1.52 3.01
C ASN A 187 -13.60 1.76 4.34
N SER A 188 -12.83 1.88 5.42
CA SER A 188 -13.31 2.10 6.78
C SER A 188 -13.93 3.48 7.00
N VAL A 189 -13.62 4.47 6.14
CA VAL A 189 -14.31 5.78 6.15
C VAL A 189 -15.83 5.60 5.96
N ALA A 190 -16.22 4.58 5.20
CA ALA A 190 -17.61 4.22 4.93
C ALA A 190 -18.22 3.28 6.00
N LEU A 191 -17.53 2.99 7.11
CA LEU A 191 -17.99 2.11 8.19
C LEU A 191 -18.33 2.86 9.48
N HIS A 192 -18.66 4.15 9.39
CA HIS A 192 -19.05 4.94 10.56
C HIS A 192 -20.37 4.47 11.20
N GLY A 193 -21.28 3.86 10.42
CA GLY A 193 -22.56 3.32 10.92
C GLY A 193 -23.69 4.34 11.04
N ASP A 194 -23.59 5.50 10.39
CA ASP A 194 -24.65 6.53 10.34
C ASP A 194 -25.61 6.36 9.14
N GLY A 195 -25.40 5.32 8.33
CA GLY A 195 -26.24 5.03 7.17
C GLY A 195 -26.08 6.02 6.02
N CYS A 196 -24.93 6.68 5.87
CA CYS A 196 -24.64 7.49 4.69
C CYS A 196 -24.79 6.66 3.38
N PRO A 197 -25.15 7.24 2.21
CA PRO A 197 -25.42 6.45 1.01
C PRO A 197 -24.25 5.58 0.55
N ILE A 198 -23.02 6.07 0.66
CA ILE A 198 -21.79 5.30 0.36
C ILE A 198 -21.58 4.22 1.42
N CYS A 199 -21.81 4.54 2.70
CA CYS A 199 -21.69 3.62 3.83
C CYS A 199 -22.59 2.39 3.66
N GLN A 200 -23.87 2.62 3.33
CA GLN A 200 -24.82 1.54 3.06
C GLN A 200 -24.41 0.68 1.85
N SER A 201 -23.81 1.30 0.82
CA SER A 201 -23.30 0.57 -0.35
C SER A 201 -22.15 -0.37 0.06
N VAL A 202 -21.22 0.15 0.86
CA VAL A 202 -20.07 -0.59 1.37
C VAL A 202 -20.49 -1.73 2.30
N GLU A 203 -21.40 -1.48 3.23
CA GLU A 203 -21.94 -2.53 4.12
C GLU A 203 -22.59 -3.68 3.33
N LYS A 204 -23.39 -3.36 2.31
CA LYS A 204 -24.01 -4.37 1.43
C LYS A 204 -22.96 -5.20 0.70
N GLU A 205 -21.90 -4.56 0.21
CA GLU A 205 -20.80 -5.25 -0.47
C GLU A 205 -20.02 -6.15 0.48
N LEU A 206 -19.73 -5.70 1.71
CA LEU A 206 -19.09 -6.54 2.74
C LEU A 206 -19.92 -7.76 3.11
N ILE A 207 -21.24 -7.61 3.26
CA ILE A 207 -22.14 -8.74 3.54
C ILE A 207 -22.09 -9.75 2.39
N LYS A 208 -22.09 -9.28 1.14
CA LYS A 208 -21.94 -10.14 -0.04
C LYS A 208 -20.59 -10.87 -0.04
N LEU A 209 -19.48 -10.17 0.17
CA LEU A 209 -18.14 -10.77 0.22
C LEU A 209 -18.00 -11.77 1.37
N SER A 210 -18.60 -11.48 2.52
CA SER A 210 -18.65 -12.40 3.66
C SER A 210 -19.36 -13.71 3.29
N ARG A 211 -20.50 -13.63 2.59
CA ARG A 211 -21.21 -14.81 2.06
C ARG A 211 -20.33 -15.59 1.08
N ASP A 212 -19.72 -14.90 0.12
CA ASP A 212 -18.88 -15.51 -0.92
C ASP A 212 -17.66 -16.24 -0.32
N LEU A 213 -16.99 -15.64 0.66
CA LEU A 213 -15.88 -16.26 1.41
C LEU A 213 -16.34 -17.47 2.22
N ASN A 214 -17.51 -17.41 2.86
CA ASN A 214 -18.07 -18.54 3.62
C ASN A 214 -18.45 -19.71 2.69
N CYS A 215 -19.06 -19.42 1.54
CA CYS A 215 -19.35 -20.42 0.51
C CYS A 215 -18.06 -21.08 -0.03
N SER A 216 -16.99 -20.31 -0.17
CA SER A 216 -15.68 -20.83 -0.60
C SER A 216 -15.11 -21.86 0.39
N LEU A 217 -15.27 -21.62 1.70
CA LEU A 217 -14.87 -22.59 2.73
C LEU A 217 -15.71 -23.87 2.67
N GLN A 218 -17.03 -23.75 2.51
CA GLN A 218 -17.95 -24.90 2.48
C GLN A 218 -17.74 -25.78 1.24
N SER A 219 -17.53 -25.18 0.07
CA SER A 219 -17.26 -25.92 -1.18
C SER A 219 -15.97 -26.74 -1.12
N SER A 220 -15.01 -26.36 -0.27
CA SER A 220 -13.77 -27.12 -0.07
C SER A 220 -13.92 -28.33 0.86
N GLN A 221 -14.92 -28.30 1.76
CA GLN A 221 -15.14 -29.33 2.79
C GLN A 221 -16.17 -30.38 2.35
N SER A 222 -17.12 -29.98 1.52
CA SER A 222 -18.23 -30.82 1.09
C SER A 222 -17.98 -31.23 -0.36
N GLY A 223 -17.57 -32.49 -0.60
CA GLY A 223 -17.62 -33.10 -1.94
C GLY A 223 -19.05 -33.31 -2.47
N SER A 224 -20.04 -32.60 -1.91
CA SER A 224 -21.47 -32.73 -2.15
C SER A 224 -22.07 -31.35 -2.41
N GLY A 225 -22.74 -31.22 -3.56
CA GLY A 225 -23.65 -30.15 -4.03
C GLY A 225 -23.62 -28.80 -3.32
N VAL A 226 -23.38 -27.73 -4.11
CA VAL A 226 -23.64 -26.33 -3.76
C VAL A 226 -25.02 -26.23 -3.09
N THR A 227 -25.09 -25.76 -1.85
CA THR A 227 -26.37 -25.41 -1.20
C THR A 227 -27.00 -24.23 -1.94
N ASP A 228 -28.32 -24.18 -2.10
CA ASP A 228 -29.05 -23.08 -2.78
C ASP A 228 -28.59 -21.67 -2.33
N SER A 229 -28.12 -21.52 -1.08
CA SER A 229 -27.58 -20.26 -0.52
C SER A 229 -26.27 -19.75 -1.14
N CYS A 230 -25.53 -20.62 -1.82
CA CYS A 230 -24.25 -20.34 -2.48
C CYS A 230 -24.37 -20.31 -4.00
N GLU A 231 -25.59 -20.38 -4.54
CA GLU A 231 -25.85 -20.06 -5.94
C GLU A 231 -25.33 -18.63 -6.23
N ASP A 232 -24.66 -18.48 -7.37
CA ASP A 232 -23.98 -17.25 -7.82
C ASP A 232 -22.88 -16.68 -6.90
N ALA A 233 -22.40 -17.44 -5.92
CA ALA A 233 -21.27 -17.00 -5.08
C ALA A 233 -19.95 -17.00 -5.86
N GLN A 234 -19.21 -15.90 -5.76
CA GLN A 234 -17.84 -15.86 -6.25
C GLN A 234 -16.96 -16.72 -5.33
N LEU A 235 -16.22 -17.67 -5.91
CA LEU A 235 -15.35 -18.55 -5.15
C LEU A 235 -13.94 -17.97 -5.04
N TYR A 236 -13.38 -18.07 -3.83
CA TYR A 236 -12.03 -17.70 -3.47
C TYR A 236 -11.28 -18.92 -2.95
N PRO A 237 -9.94 -18.89 -2.86
CA PRO A 237 -9.20 -19.87 -2.07
C PRO A 237 -9.81 -20.02 -0.67
N PRO A 238 -9.99 -21.25 -0.14
CA PRO A 238 -10.64 -21.49 1.15
C PRO A 238 -9.68 -21.18 2.31
N THR A 239 -9.19 -19.95 2.39
CA THR A 239 -8.27 -19.45 3.41
C THR A 239 -8.89 -18.23 4.11
N PRO A 240 -8.69 -18.09 5.44
CA PRO A 240 -9.11 -16.89 6.15
C PRO A 240 -8.48 -15.64 5.53
N PRO A 241 -9.26 -14.59 5.21
CA PRO A 241 -8.71 -13.38 4.62
C PRO A 241 -7.95 -12.56 5.65
N ILE A 242 -6.89 -11.89 5.19
CA ILE A 242 -6.22 -10.83 5.94
C ILE A 242 -6.95 -9.53 5.63
N MET A 243 -7.64 -8.96 6.61
CA MET A 243 -8.35 -7.69 6.46
C MET A 243 -7.37 -6.51 6.53
N LEU A 244 -7.48 -5.60 5.57
CA LEU A 244 -6.71 -4.36 5.47
C LEU A 244 -7.69 -3.18 5.42
N GLN A 245 -7.52 -2.23 6.34
CA GLN A 245 -8.37 -1.04 6.51
C GLN A 245 -7.56 0.13 7.09
N VAL A 246 -8.12 1.35 7.02
CA VAL A 246 -7.56 2.61 7.55
C VAL A 246 -8.60 3.45 8.29
#